data_AF-H1KM61-F1
#
_entry.id   AF-H1KM61-F1
#
_cell.length_a   1.000
_cell.length_b   1.000
_cell.length_c   1.000
_cell.angle_alpha   90.00
_cell.angle_beta   90.00
_cell.angle_gamma   90.00
#
_symmetry.space_group_name_H-M   'P 1'
#
loop_
_entity.id
_entity.type
_entity.pdbx_description
1 polymer ?
#
loop_
_entity_poly.entity_id
_entity_poly.type
_entity_poly.pdbx_seq_one_letter_code
_entity_poly.pdbx_strand_id
1 'polypeptide(L)'
;MRAFVLLRQGDSARLTPRLEAVAKTDSGGFVTGLRQDEAAVRVAIVEPWSNGLVEGQVIRLKMIKRSMYGRAKFDLLRQRVLHAA
;
A
#
# COMPACT_ATOMS: atom_id res chain seq x y z
N MET A 1 0.24 -12.86 0.54
CA MET A 1 -0.38 -12.64 -0.78
C MET A 1 -1.81 -13.21 -0.85
N ARG A 2 -2.67 -12.96 0.15
CA ARG A 2 -4.03 -13.54 0.22
C ARG A 2 -5.17 -12.50 0.29
N ALA A 3 -4.89 -11.26 0.70
CA ALA A 3 -5.92 -10.21 0.78
C ALA A 3 -6.31 -9.63 -0.60
N PHE A 4 -5.36 -9.48 -1.53
CA PHE A 4 -5.62 -8.82 -2.83
C PHE A 4 -6.51 -9.65 -3.78
N VAL A 5 -6.58 -10.98 -3.57
CA VAL A 5 -7.46 -11.86 -4.35
C VAL A 5 -8.95 -11.58 -4.07
N LEU A 6 -9.29 -10.99 -2.91
CA LEU A 6 -10.67 -10.72 -2.52
C LEU A 6 -11.29 -9.47 -3.18
N LEU A 7 -10.48 -8.52 -3.69
CA LEU A 7 -10.97 -7.32 -4.38
C LEU A 7 -11.26 -7.53 -5.88
N ARG A 8 -11.03 -8.74 -6.40
CA ARG A 8 -11.08 -9.08 -7.84
C ARG A 8 -12.47 -8.97 -8.50
N GLN A 9 -13.52 -8.58 -7.77
CA GLN A 9 -14.84 -8.39 -8.37
C GLN A 9 -14.95 -7.11 -9.22
N GLY A 10 -13.94 -6.22 -9.22
CA GLY A 10 -13.90 -5.04 -10.09
C GLY A 10 -15.02 -4.02 -9.88
N ASP A 11 -15.87 -4.23 -8.87
CA ASP A 11 -17.07 -3.43 -8.61
C ASP A 11 -16.71 -2.14 -7.87
N SER A 12 -16.14 -1.20 -8.62
CA SER A 12 -15.82 0.15 -8.15
C SER A 12 -17.07 0.98 -7.80
N ALA A 13 -18.25 0.58 -8.26
CA ALA A 13 -19.51 1.27 -7.97
C ALA A 13 -19.89 1.15 -6.49
N ARG A 14 -19.48 0.06 -5.82
CA ARG A 14 -19.72 -0.14 -4.37
C ARG A 14 -18.79 0.65 -3.44
N LEU A 15 -17.80 1.38 -3.97
CA LEU A 15 -16.83 2.12 -3.17
C LEU A 15 -17.47 3.29 -2.42
N THR A 16 -18.19 4.18 -3.13
CA THR A 16 -18.85 5.35 -2.57
C THR A 16 -19.83 5.03 -1.44
N PRO A 17 -20.80 4.10 -1.61
CA PRO A 17 -21.75 3.79 -0.54
C PRO A 17 -21.06 3.16 0.68
N ARG A 18 -19.95 2.44 0.50
CA ARG A 18 -19.16 1.92 1.63
C ARG A 18 -18.41 3.02 2.36
N LEU A 19 -17.86 3.99 1.64
CA LEU A 19 -17.19 5.14 2.26
C LEU A 19 -18.16 5.96 3.09
N GLU A 20 -19.40 6.13 2.63
CA GLU A 20 -20.45 6.81 3.39
C GLU A 20 -20.88 6.05 4.64
N ALA A 21 -20.93 4.72 4.58
CA ALA A 21 -21.19 3.89 5.76
C ALA A 21 -20.06 3.96 6.80
N VAL A 22 -18.80 3.92 6.35
CA VAL A 22 -17.62 4.02 7.22
C VAL A 22 -17.39 5.45 7.74
N ALA A 23 -17.84 6.48 7.01
CA ALA A 23 -17.77 7.86 7.48
C ALA A 23 -18.61 8.10 8.75
N LYS A 24 -19.63 7.27 8.98
CA LYS A 24 -20.51 7.34 10.16
C LYS A 24 -19.91 6.69 11.41
N THR A 25 -18.77 6.02 11.30
CA THR A 25 -18.04 5.43 12.43
C THR A 25 -16.87 6.33 12.85
N ASP A 26 -16.10 5.91 13.85
CA ASP A 26 -14.89 6.60 14.36
C ASP A 26 -13.68 6.53 13.39
N SER A 27 -13.95 6.61 12.08
CA SER A 27 -12.96 6.48 11.00
C SER A 27 -13.02 7.65 10.02
N GLY A 28 -13.61 8.78 10.43
CA GLY A 28 -13.79 9.96 9.57
C GLY A 28 -12.51 10.49 8.93
N GLY A 29 -11.38 10.48 9.66
CA GLY A 29 -10.07 10.88 9.14
C GLY A 29 -9.57 9.96 8.02
N PHE A 30 -9.76 8.64 8.17
CA PHE A 30 -9.40 7.66 7.14
C PHE A 30 -10.23 7.84 5.86
N VAL A 31 -11.56 8.04 6.00
CA VAL A 31 -12.44 8.27 4.84
C VAL A 31 -12.09 9.57 4.13
N THR A 32 -11.70 10.61 4.87
CA THR A 32 -11.28 11.89 4.28
C THR A 32 -10.05 11.71 3.38
N GLY A 33 -9.03 10.99 3.84
CA GLY A 33 -7.86 10.66 3.01
C GLY A 33 -8.23 9.80 1.81
N LEU A 34 -9.06 8.77 2.00
CA LEU A 34 -9.46 7.87 0.91
C LEU A 34 -10.30 8.57 -0.18
N ARG A 35 -11.07 9.61 0.19
CA ARG A 35 -11.81 10.46 -0.76
C ARG A 35 -10.88 11.34 -1.61
N GLN A 36 -9.76 11.81 -1.05
CA GLN A 36 -8.76 12.56 -1.81
C GLN A 36 -8.13 11.68 -2.91
N ASP A 37 -7.92 10.40 -2.60
CA ASP A 37 -7.32 9.42 -3.52
C ASP A 37 -8.35 8.54 -4.26
N GLU A 38 -9.63 8.93 -4.27
CA GLU A 38 -10.72 8.06 -4.75
C GLU A 38 -10.52 7.61 -6.20
N ALA A 39 -10.04 8.50 -7.07
CA ALA A 39 -9.75 8.17 -8.47
C ALA A 39 -8.68 7.07 -8.58
N ALA A 40 -7.59 7.17 -7.80
CA ALA A 40 -6.52 6.17 -7.79
C ALA A 40 -7.03 4.82 -7.24
N VAL A 41 -7.86 4.85 -6.19
CA VAL A 41 -8.46 3.65 -5.60
C VAL A 41 -9.41 2.95 -6.58
N ARG A 42 -10.21 3.71 -7.34
CA ARG A 42 -11.09 3.15 -8.39
C ARG A 42 -10.30 2.46 -9.47
N VAL A 43 -9.23 3.08 -9.96
CA VAL A 43 -8.33 2.48 -10.96
C VAL A 43 -7.69 1.22 -10.39
N ALA A 44 -7.21 1.25 -9.14
CA ALA A 44 -6.61 0.07 -8.50
C ALA A 44 -7.57 -1.10 -8.28
N ILE A 45 -8.89 -0.86 -8.24
CA ILE A 45 -9.93 -1.91 -8.16
C ILE A 45 -10.22 -2.52 -9.53
N VAL A 46 -10.19 -1.72 -10.60
CA VAL A 46 -10.55 -2.16 -11.96
C VAL A 46 -9.36 -2.80 -12.68
N GLU A 47 -8.16 -2.24 -12.48
CA GLU A 47 -6.96 -2.70 -13.16
C GLU A 47 -6.46 -4.05 -12.62
N PRO A 48 -5.93 -4.92 -13.48
CA PRO A 48 -5.36 -6.21 -13.05
C PRO A 48 -3.99 -6.06 -12.36
N TRP A 49 -3.41 -4.86 -12.40
CA TRP A 49 -2.08 -4.57 -11.88
C TRP A 49 -2.10 -4.36 -10.37
N SER A 50 -1.16 -4.99 -9.67
CA SER A 50 -0.99 -4.84 -8.22
C SER A 50 0.34 -4.17 -7.91
N ASN A 51 0.34 -3.24 -6.96
CA ASN A 51 1.56 -2.63 -6.42
C ASN A 51 2.35 -3.58 -5.49
N GLY A 52 1.88 -4.81 -5.27
CA GLY A 52 2.44 -5.73 -4.29
C GLY A 52 3.93 -6.07 -4.49
N LEU A 53 4.40 -6.15 -5.74
CA LEU A 53 5.83 -6.40 -6.02
C LEU A 53 6.70 -5.22 -5.57
N VAL A 54 6.27 -3.99 -5.90
CA VAL A 54 6.97 -2.75 -5.54
C VAL A 54 6.95 -2.57 -4.02
N GLU A 55 5.79 -2.77 -3.39
CA GLU A 55 5.66 -2.73 -1.93
C GLU A 55 6.55 -3.77 -1.25
N GLY A 56 6.66 -4.97 -1.83
CA GLY A 56 7.58 -6.01 -1.37
C GLY A 56 9.04 -5.55 -1.36
N GLN A 57 9.50 -4.89 -2.43
CA GLN A 57 10.84 -4.32 -2.50
C GLN A 57 11.05 -3.19 -1.48
N VAL A 58 10.05 -2.32 -1.31
CA VAL A 58 10.08 -1.25 -0.30
C VAL A 58 10.14 -1.84 1.12
N ILE A 59 9.39 -2.90 1.39
CA ILE A 59 9.42 -3.61 2.68
C ILE A 59 10.79 -4.24 2.90
N ARG A 60 11.36 -4.94 1.92
CA ARG A 60 12.73 -5.49 2.00
C ARG A 60 13.74 -4.39 2.34
N LEU A 61 13.68 -3.25 1.65
CA LEU A 61 14.55 -2.11 1.92
C LEU A 61 14.40 -1.57 3.35
N LYS A 62 13.15 -1.38 3.80
CA LYS A 62 12.83 -0.94 5.17
C LYS A 62 13.33 -1.93 6.22
N MET A 63 13.24 -3.23 5.95
CA MET A 63 13.74 -4.29 6.84
C MET A 63 15.26 -4.28 6.97
N ILE A 64 15.99 -4.13 5.86
CA ILE A 64 17.46 -3.99 5.89
C ILE A 64 17.87 -2.75 6.69
N LYS A 65 17.20 -1.60 6.48
CA LYS A 65 17.48 -0.39 7.27
C LYS A 65 17.16 -0.59 8.76
N ARG A 66 16.08 -1.31 9.08
CA ARG A 66 15.64 -1.59 10.46
C ARG A 66 16.57 -2.55 11.19
N SER A 67 17.13 -3.57 10.53
CA SER A 67 18.13 -4.47 11.14
C SER A 67 19.41 -3.74 11.54
N MET A 68 19.61 -2.53 11.00
CA MET A 68 20.73 -1.64 11.31
C MET A 68 20.36 -0.52 12.28
N TYR A 69 19.21 -0.63 12.95
CA TYR A 69 18.69 0.36 13.90
C TYR A 69 18.59 1.78 13.29
N GLY A 70 18.33 1.87 11.98
CA GLY A 70 18.21 3.14 11.27
C GLY A 70 19.55 3.87 11.02
N ARG A 71 20.69 3.29 11.41
CA ARG A 71 22.03 3.92 11.28
C ARG A 71 22.64 3.81 9.87
N ALA A 72 21.98 3.10 8.97
CA ALA A 72 22.42 2.96 7.58
C ALA A 72 22.08 4.22 6.77
N LYS A 73 23.10 5.03 6.47
CA LYS A 73 23.06 6.05 5.41
C LYS A 73 22.98 5.37 4.04
N PHE A 74 22.73 6.16 2.99
CA PHE A 74 22.46 5.65 1.65
C PHE A 74 23.52 4.68 1.12
N ASP A 75 24.81 5.02 1.25
CA ASP A 75 25.91 4.19 0.73
C ASP A 75 25.92 2.78 1.34
N LEU A 76 25.77 2.72 2.66
CA LEU A 76 25.74 1.45 3.41
C LEU A 76 24.48 0.65 3.11
N LEU A 77 23.33 1.32 2.98
CA LEU A 77 22.07 0.66 2.60
C LEU A 77 22.16 0.10 1.18
N ARG A 78 22.72 0.86 0.23
CA ARG A 78 22.97 0.44 -1.14
C ARG A 78 23.86 -0.79 -1.19
N GLN A 79 24.98 -0.78 -0.47
CA GLN A 79 25.88 -1.94 -0.42
C GLN A 79 25.15 -3.19 0.12
N ARG A 80 24.36 -3.07 1.18
CA ARG A 80 23.59 -4.22 1.69
C ARG A 80 22.47 -4.67 0.76
N VAL A 81 21.88 -3.80 -0.04
CA VAL A 81 20.86 -4.20 -1.00
C VAL A 81 21.46 -4.93 -2.20
N LEU A 82 22.60 -4.43 -2.72
CA LEU A 82 23.27 -4.95 -3.90
C LEU A 82 24.17 -6.16 -3.62
N HIS A 83 24.76 -6.24 -2.43
CA HIS A 83 25.68 -7.29 -2.01
C HIS A 83 25.12 -8.18 -0.90
N ALA A 84 23.81 -8.13 -0.64
CA ALA A 84 23.17 -9.11 0.23
C ALA A 84 23.30 -10.51 -0.37
N ALA A 85 24.20 -11.31 0.24
CA ALA A 85 24.06 -12.75 0.35
C ALA A 85 22.83 -13.11 1.19
#